data_AF-A0A6M4P7I2-F1
#
_entry.id   AF-A0A6M4P7I2-F1
#
_cell.length_a   1.000
_cell.length_b   1.000
_cell.length_c   1.000
_cell.angle_alpha   90.00
_cell.angle_beta   90.00
_cell.angle_gamma   90.00
#
_symmetry.space_group_name_H-M   'P 1'
#
loop_
_entity.id
_entity.type
_entity.pdbx_description
1 polymer ?
#
loop_
_entity_poly.entity_id
_entity_poly.type
_entity_poly.pdbx_seq_one_letter_code
_entity_poly.pdbx_strand_id
1 'polypeptide(L)'
;MAALATTSSLSDYHRLSISSYRDRLRKSGKASSIEVAYFYHGKSYRYAIQLTTTAPHYGGSRHWFICMSCSNRASVLYRKGTYVCRKCIGLGYQSQLQQPIDRQFDRLSAIRTRLEWKRGIAHGIGERPKGMHHSTYERLLTEYSRLTDKLIRTFY
;
A
#
# COMPACT_ATOMS: atom_id res chain seq x y z
N MET A 1 -11.75 -6.31 25.12
CA MET A 1 -10.53 -6.30 24.29
C MET A 1 -10.93 -6.24 22.83
N ALA A 2 -10.43 -5.29 22.05
CA ALA A 2 -10.68 -5.24 20.61
C ALA A 2 -10.00 -6.45 19.95
N ALA A 3 -10.73 -7.20 19.13
CA ALA A 3 -10.14 -8.29 18.36
C ALA A 3 -9.05 -7.74 17.44
N LEU A 4 -7.85 -8.33 17.50
CA LEU A 4 -6.78 -8.03 16.56
C LEU A 4 -7.29 -8.31 15.14
N ALA A 5 -7.11 -7.35 14.23
CA ALA A 5 -7.44 -7.56 12.83
C ALA A 5 -6.55 -8.67 12.26
N THR A 6 -7.11 -9.88 12.09
CA THR A 6 -6.45 -11.04 11.48
C THR A 6 -6.63 -11.09 9.96
N THR A 7 -7.35 -10.13 9.38
CA THR A 7 -7.57 -10.03 7.93
C THR A 7 -6.29 -9.57 7.24
N SER A 8 -5.80 -10.35 6.28
CA SER A 8 -4.63 -9.96 5.49
C SER A 8 -4.87 -8.66 4.72
N SER A 9 -3.83 -7.85 4.63
CA SER A 9 -3.79 -6.59 3.89
C SER A 9 -3.19 -6.77 2.50
N LEU A 10 -3.45 -5.84 1.58
CA LEU A 10 -2.79 -5.87 0.27
C LEU A 10 -1.26 -5.71 0.36
N SER A 11 -0.77 -5.05 1.41
CA SER A 11 0.66 -4.88 1.68
C SER A 11 1.38 -6.18 2.01
N ASP A 12 0.65 -7.22 2.43
CA ASP A 12 1.23 -8.53 2.75
C ASP A 12 1.62 -9.32 1.50
N TYR A 13 1.21 -8.87 0.31
CA TYR A 13 1.44 -9.55 -0.96
C TYR A 13 2.47 -8.82 -1.82
N HIS A 14 3.35 -9.59 -2.47
CA HIS A 14 4.26 -9.04 -3.46
C HIS A 14 3.49 -8.47 -4.65
N ARG A 15 3.79 -7.22 -5.01
CA ARG A 15 3.11 -6.43 -6.03
C ARG A 15 3.84 -6.45 -7.36
N LEU A 16 3.13 -6.77 -8.44
CA LEU A 16 3.59 -6.60 -9.81
C LEU A 16 2.80 -5.48 -10.49
N SER A 17 3.46 -4.36 -10.81
CA SER A 17 2.81 -3.19 -11.41
C SER A 17 3.16 -3.09 -12.90
N ILE A 18 2.17 -2.80 -13.75
CA ILE A 18 2.44 -2.67 -15.18
C ILE A 18 3.38 -1.49 -15.51
N SER A 19 3.43 -0.50 -14.61
CA SER A 19 4.33 0.63 -14.70
C SER A 19 5.81 0.23 -14.70
N SER A 20 6.19 -0.86 -14.02
CA SER A 20 7.59 -1.31 -14.00
C SER A 20 8.05 -1.86 -15.36
N TYR A 21 7.10 -2.16 -16.26
CA TYR A 21 7.39 -2.66 -17.61
C TYR A 21 7.19 -1.61 -18.69
N ARG A 22 6.88 -0.35 -18.33
CA ARG A 22 6.51 0.71 -19.29
C ARG A 22 7.53 0.86 -20.42
N ASP A 23 8.83 0.88 -20.11
CA ASP A 23 9.87 1.08 -21.13
C ASP A 23 10.02 -0.13 -22.05
N ARG A 24 9.89 -1.34 -21.49
CA ARG A 24 9.92 -2.58 -22.27
C ARG A 24 8.71 -2.67 -23.20
N LEU A 25 7.53 -2.33 -22.70
CA LEU A 25 6.28 -2.35 -23.47
C LEU A 25 6.31 -1.33 -24.61
N ARG A 26 6.85 -0.12 -24.36
CA ARG A 26 7.07 0.91 -25.40
C ARG A 26 7.99 0.44 -26.52
N LYS A 27 9.13 -0.18 -26.19
CA LYS A 27 10.09 -0.67 -27.19
C LYS A 27 9.57 -1.85 -28.00
N SER A 28 8.79 -2.73 -27.38
CA SER A 28 8.32 -3.97 -28.02
C SER A 28 7.13 -3.78 -28.96
N GLY A 29 6.36 -2.68 -28.82
CA GLY A 29 5.21 -2.30 -29.68
C GLY A 29 4.00 -3.25 -29.68
N LYS A 30 4.22 -4.55 -29.47
CA LYS A 30 3.27 -5.66 -29.63
C LYS A 30 3.46 -6.78 -28.59
N ALA A 31 4.12 -6.53 -27.45
CA ALA A 31 4.23 -7.57 -26.42
C ALA A 31 2.84 -8.01 -25.93
N SER A 32 2.48 -9.26 -26.23
CA SER A 32 1.22 -9.89 -25.84
C SER A 32 1.29 -10.53 -24.45
N SER A 33 2.49 -10.73 -23.90
CA SER A 33 2.68 -11.30 -22.57
C SER A 33 4.00 -10.90 -21.93
N ILE A 34 4.13 -11.10 -20.61
CA ILE A 34 5.36 -10.96 -19.83
C ILE A 34 5.66 -12.26 -19.11
N GLU A 35 6.86 -12.79 -19.34
CA GLU A 35 7.39 -13.91 -18.58
C GLU A 35 7.70 -13.51 -17.15
N VAL A 36 7.22 -14.31 -16.20
CA VAL A 36 7.56 -14.20 -14.78
C VAL A 36 8.14 -15.51 -14.30
N ALA A 37 9.21 -15.41 -13.49
CA ALA A 37 9.84 -16.55 -12.83
C ALA A 37 10.13 -16.19 -11.37
N TYR A 38 9.71 -17.02 -10.42
CA TYR A 38 9.99 -16.83 -9.00
C TYR A 38 9.84 -18.13 -8.20
N PHE A 39 10.45 -18.16 -7.01
CA PHE A 39 10.26 -19.21 -6.03
C PHE A 39 9.28 -18.75 -4.94
N TYR A 40 8.37 -19.62 -4.52
CA TYR A 40 7.36 -19.32 -3.50
C TYR A 40 6.94 -20.60 -2.78
N HIS A 41 7.04 -20.61 -1.43
CA HIS A 41 6.74 -21.76 -0.55
C HIS A 41 7.28 -23.11 -1.08
N GLY A 42 8.58 -23.17 -1.40
CA GLY A 42 9.19 -24.43 -1.82
C GLY A 42 8.96 -24.80 -3.29
N LYS A 43 8.17 -24.01 -4.04
CA LYS A 43 7.81 -24.29 -5.44
C LYS A 43 8.34 -23.22 -6.39
N SER A 44 8.85 -23.65 -7.54
CA SER A 44 9.25 -22.76 -8.64
C SER A 44 8.06 -22.50 -9.55
N TYR A 45 7.86 -21.23 -9.89
CA TYR A 45 6.82 -20.78 -10.81
C TYR A 45 7.49 -20.12 -12.01
N ARG A 46 7.11 -20.55 -13.21
CA ARG A 46 7.52 -19.92 -14.47
C ARG A 46 6.37 -19.96 -15.46
N TYR A 47 5.87 -18.80 -15.87
CA TYR A 47 4.76 -18.69 -16.81
C TYR A 47 4.65 -17.27 -17.38
N ALA A 48 3.87 -17.13 -18.45
CA ALA A 48 3.58 -15.85 -19.09
C ALA A 48 2.29 -15.22 -18.56
N ILE A 49 2.34 -13.94 -18.18
CA ILE A 49 1.16 -13.13 -17.88
C ILE A 49 0.72 -12.42 -19.14
N GLN A 50 -0.52 -12.66 -19.58
CA GLN A 50 -1.07 -12.04 -20.77
C GLN A 50 -1.28 -10.54 -20.59
N LEU A 51 -1.12 -9.80 -21.69
CA LEU A 51 -1.27 -8.35 -21.77
C LEU A 51 -2.38 -7.99 -22.76
N THR A 52 -3.04 -6.89 -22.48
CA THR A 52 -3.97 -6.26 -23.42
C THR A 52 -3.78 -4.76 -23.41
N THR A 53 -4.25 -4.08 -24.45
CA THR A 53 -4.20 -2.63 -24.58
C THR A 53 -5.60 -2.06 -24.75
N THR A 54 -5.77 -0.82 -24.29
CA THR A 54 -6.97 -0.02 -24.55
C THR A 54 -6.54 1.34 -25.09
N ALA A 55 -7.28 1.86 -26.07
CA ALA A 55 -7.13 3.22 -26.56
C ALA A 55 -7.68 4.22 -25.51
N PRO A 56 -6.87 5.15 -24.97
CA PRO A 56 -7.35 6.25 -24.14
C PRO A 56 -7.96 7.37 -25.00
N HIS A 57 -8.82 8.19 -24.39
CA HIS A 57 -9.41 9.36 -25.07
C HIS A 57 -8.39 10.40 -25.56
N TYR A 58 -7.24 10.52 -24.89
CA TYR A 58 -6.19 11.49 -25.23
C TYR A 58 -5.02 10.89 -26.04
N GLY A 59 -5.28 9.80 -26.77
CA GLY A 59 -4.27 9.12 -27.58
C GLY A 59 -3.33 8.18 -26.79
N GLY A 60 -2.48 7.46 -27.53
CA GLY A 60 -1.57 6.45 -26.99
C GLY A 60 -2.21 5.09 -26.74
N SER A 61 -1.53 4.22 -25.99
CA SER A 61 -2.02 2.89 -25.62
C SER A 61 -1.81 2.66 -24.12
N ARG A 62 -2.87 2.26 -23.43
CA ARG A 62 -2.80 1.86 -22.02
C ARG A 62 -2.71 0.34 -21.94
N HIS A 63 -1.57 -0.16 -21.48
CA HIS A 63 -1.37 -1.59 -21.24
C HIS A 63 -2.02 -2.02 -19.93
N TRP A 64 -2.52 -3.26 -19.92
CA TRP A 64 -3.11 -3.96 -18.79
C TRP A 64 -2.59 -5.37 -18.71
N PHE A 65 -2.43 -5.89 -17.50
CA PHE A 65 -2.34 -7.34 -17.30
C PHE A 65 -3.73 -7.97 -17.38
N ILE A 66 -3.78 -9.22 -17.84
CA ILE A 66 -4.93 -10.10 -17.70
C ILE A 66 -4.73 -10.97 -16.47
N CYS A 67 -5.69 -10.93 -15.54
CA CYS A 67 -5.68 -11.80 -14.37
C CYS A 67 -5.80 -13.27 -14.77
N MET A 68 -4.93 -14.15 -14.30
CA MET A 68 -5.01 -15.59 -14.60
C MET A 68 -6.24 -16.29 -13.99
N SER A 69 -6.82 -15.73 -12.93
CA SER A 69 -7.95 -16.36 -12.24
C SER A 69 -9.31 -15.91 -12.76
N CYS A 70 -9.47 -14.64 -13.12
CA CYS A 70 -10.78 -14.09 -13.53
C CYS A 70 -10.76 -13.37 -14.88
N SER A 71 -9.64 -13.41 -15.61
CA SER A 71 -9.45 -12.79 -16.94
C SER A 71 -9.71 -11.28 -17.01
N ASN A 72 -9.95 -10.62 -15.87
CA ASN A 72 -10.16 -9.18 -15.82
C ASN A 72 -8.84 -8.42 -16.01
N ARG A 73 -8.96 -7.23 -16.59
CA ARG A 73 -7.86 -6.27 -16.76
C ARG A 73 -7.44 -5.68 -15.42
N ALA A 74 -6.14 -5.65 -15.14
CA ALA A 74 -5.58 -5.03 -13.94
C ALA A 74 -4.25 -4.31 -14.25
N SER A 75 -4.05 -3.15 -13.64
CA SER A 75 -2.75 -2.45 -13.68
C SER A 75 -1.74 -3.03 -12.69
N VAL A 76 -2.24 -3.79 -11.71
CA VAL A 76 -1.46 -4.37 -10.63
C VAL A 76 -1.97 -5.79 -10.34
N LEU A 77 -1.04 -6.74 -10.26
CA LEU A 77 -1.28 -8.10 -9.79
C LEU A 77 -0.54 -8.35 -8.48
N TYR A 78 -1.04 -9.29 -7.69
CA TYR A 78 -0.54 -9.66 -6.37
C TYR A 78 -0.20 -11.15 -6.35
N ARG A 79 0.92 -11.51 -5.71
CA ARG A 79 1.41 -12.89 -5.66
C ARG A 79 0.78 -13.67 -4.50
N LYS A 80 -0.11 -14.62 -4.79
CA LYS A 80 -0.68 -15.60 -3.84
C LYS A 80 -0.51 -17.01 -4.41
N GLY A 81 0.73 -17.47 -4.55
CA GLY A 81 1.06 -18.64 -5.37
C GLY A 81 1.24 -18.26 -6.84
N THR A 82 0.17 -17.79 -7.49
CA THR A 82 0.19 -17.13 -8.81
C THR A 82 -0.13 -15.64 -8.70
N TYR A 83 0.19 -14.89 -9.76
CA TYR A 83 -0.18 -13.48 -9.89
C TYR A 83 -1.65 -13.34 -10.27
N VAL A 84 -2.42 -12.74 -9.37
CA VAL A 84 -3.86 -12.54 -9.52
C VAL A 84 -4.26 -11.11 -9.18
N CYS A 85 -5.42 -10.67 -9.66
CA CYS A 85 -5.91 -9.33 -9.38
C CYS A 85 -6.40 -9.19 -7.94
N ARG A 86 -6.55 -7.95 -7.50
CA ARG A 86 -7.04 -7.63 -6.17
C ARG A 86 -8.39 -8.29 -5.82
N LYS A 87 -9.32 -8.36 -6.78
CA LYS A 87 -10.63 -8.97 -6.55
C LYS A 87 -10.50 -10.46 -6.24
N CYS A 88 -9.62 -11.17 -6.93
CA CYS A 88 -9.40 -12.62 -6.74
C CYS A 88 -8.73 -12.97 -5.42
N ILE A 89 -7.91 -12.08 -4.86
CA ILE A 89 -7.34 -12.30 -3.52
C ILE A 89 -8.35 -12.00 -2.40
N GLY A 90 -9.54 -11.47 -2.72
CA GLY A 90 -10.62 -11.28 -1.77
C GLY A 90 -10.40 -10.18 -0.75
N LEU A 91 -9.41 -9.29 -0.97
CA LEU A 91 -9.07 -8.26 0.00
C LEU A 91 -9.85 -6.98 -0.29
N GLY A 92 -10.65 -6.58 0.71
CA GLY A 92 -11.23 -5.24 0.82
C GLY A 92 -10.16 -4.15 0.71
N TYR A 93 -10.57 -2.88 0.56
CA TYR A 93 -9.59 -1.79 0.59
C TYR A 93 -8.93 -1.78 1.98
N GLN A 94 -7.64 -1.47 2.06
CA GLN A 94 -6.97 -1.30 3.35
C GLN A 94 -7.73 -0.32 4.25
N SER A 95 -8.31 0.73 3.67
CA SER A 95 -9.15 1.70 4.36
C SER A 95 -10.46 1.13 4.96
N GLN A 96 -10.95 -0.01 4.43
CA GLN A 96 -12.11 -0.73 4.96
C GLN A 96 -11.73 -1.68 6.11
N LEU A 97 -10.45 -2.08 6.20
CA LEU A 97 -9.92 -2.92 7.26
C LEU A 97 -9.30 -2.10 8.40
N GLN A 98 -9.01 -0.83 8.17
CA GLN A 98 -8.54 0.10 9.21
C GLN A 98 -9.58 0.26 10.31
N GLN A 99 -9.25 -0.20 11.50
CA GLN A 99 -10.02 0.08 12.70
C GLN A 99 -9.90 1.58 13.06
N PRO A 100 -10.85 2.14 13.82
CA PRO A 100 -10.76 3.52 14.30
C PRO A 100 -9.45 3.82 15.02
N ILE A 101 -8.86 2.80 15.66
CA ILE A 101 -7.60 2.91 16.39
C ILE A 101 -6.39 3.02 15.46
N ASP A 102 -6.39 2.30 14.33
CA ASP A 102 -5.33 2.40 13.31
C ASP A 102 -5.22 3.82 12.77
N ARG A 103 -6.37 4.47 12.55
CA ARG A 103 -6.40 5.88 12.12
C ARG A 103 -5.79 6.83 13.16
N GLN A 104 -5.95 6.54 14.45
CA GLN A 104 -5.33 7.33 15.51
C GLN A 104 -3.80 7.14 15.54
N PHE A 105 -3.32 5.91 15.38
CA PHE A 105 -1.89 5.62 15.26
C PHE A 105 -1.25 6.22 14.00
N ASP A 106 -1.93 6.16 12.86
CA ASP A 106 -1.49 6.79 11.61
C ASP A 106 -1.38 8.30 11.77
N ARG A 107 -2.38 8.92 12.43
CA ARG A 107 -2.37 10.37 12.68
C ARG A 107 -1.22 10.78 13.60
N LEU A 108 -0.98 10.02 14.67
CA LEU A 108 0.17 10.24 15.56
C LEU A 108 1.50 10.09 14.81
N SER A 109 1.61 9.07 13.96
CA SER A 109 2.81 8.83 13.16
C SER A 109 3.07 9.96 12.16
N ALA A 110 2.03 10.53 11.57
CA ALA A 110 2.11 11.70 10.70
C ALA A 110 2.56 12.95 11.47
N ILE A 111 2.01 13.19 12.66
CA ILE A 111 2.44 14.31 13.52
C ILE A 111 3.91 14.14 13.92
N ARG A 112 4.33 12.95 14.39
CA ARG A 112 5.73 12.68 14.74
C ARG A 112 6.66 12.86 13.55
N THR A 113 6.27 12.41 12.36
CA THR A 113 7.05 12.60 11.13
C THR A 113 7.21 14.09 10.80
N ARG A 114 6.14 14.89 10.94
CA ARG A 114 6.17 16.34 10.72
C ARG A 114 7.01 17.08 11.77
N LEU A 115 7.08 16.56 12.98
CA LEU A 115 7.94 17.04 14.05
C LEU A 115 9.36 16.44 13.99
N GLU A 116 9.69 15.68 12.96
CA GLU A 116 10.98 15.00 12.80
C GLU A 116 11.34 14.08 13.99
N TRP A 117 10.34 13.63 14.74
CA TRP A 117 10.51 12.73 15.87
C TRP A 117 10.60 11.27 15.42
N LYS A 118 11.34 10.46 16.19
CA LYS A 118 11.39 9.02 15.99
C LYS A 118 9.98 8.42 16.06
N ARG A 119 9.62 7.58 15.08
CA ARG A 119 8.31 6.92 15.00
C ARG A 119 8.06 6.02 16.19
N GLY A 120 6.83 6.01 16.70
CA GLY A 120 6.39 5.19 17.84
C GLY A 120 6.16 6.04 19.09
N ILE A 121 5.02 5.84 19.75
CA ILE A 121 4.60 6.60 20.93
C ILE A 121 5.56 6.36 22.12
N ALA A 122 6.15 5.17 22.20
CA ALA A 122 7.10 4.78 23.25
C ALA A 122 8.39 5.62 23.29
N HIS A 123 8.72 6.36 22.22
CA HIS A 123 9.91 7.21 22.19
C HIS A 123 9.71 8.60 22.82
N GLY A 124 8.58 8.85 23.49
CA GLY A 124 8.33 10.10 24.20
C GLY A 124 8.18 11.33 23.29
N ILE A 125 8.15 12.51 23.91
CA ILE A 125 8.07 13.82 23.24
C ILE A 125 9.49 14.28 22.89
N GLY A 126 9.70 14.71 21.64
CA GLY A 126 10.98 15.26 21.19
C GLY A 126 11.00 16.79 21.18
N GLU A 127 12.07 17.37 20.65
CA GLU A 127 12.23 18.82 20.53
C GLU A 127 11.53 19.40 19.29
N ARG A 128 11.29 20.71 19.29
CA ARG A 128 10.76 21.42 18.13
C ARG A 128 11.79 21.45 16.98
N PRO A 129 11.41 21.07 15.74
CA PRO A 129 12.29 21.19 14.59
C PRO A 129 12.77 22.62 14.32
N LYS A 130 14.02 22.74 13.86
CA LYS A 130 14.60 24.02 13.46
C LYS A 130 13.81 24.60 12.28
N GLY A 131 13.44 25.88 12.38
CA GLY A 131 12.65 26.58 11.35
C GLY A 131 11.13 26.40 11.44
N MET A 132 10.62 25.55 12.35
CA MET A 132 9.17 25.46 12.59
C MET A 132 8.69 26.58 13.51
N HIS A 133 7.65 27.31 13.08
CA HIS A 133 7.04 28.37 13.90
C HIS A 133 6.47 27.82 15.23
N HIS A 134 6.63 28.56 16.32
CA HIS A 134 6.25 28.12 17.67
C HIS A 134 4.77 27.73 17.77
N SER A 135 3.89 28.56 17.20
CA SER A 135 2.45 28.26 17.19
C SER A 135 2.09 26.99 16.40
N THR A 136 2.85 26.66 15.35
CA THR A 136 2.64 25.42 14.60
C THR A 136 3.06 24.21 15.43
N TYR A 137 4.19 24.32 16.12
CA TYR A 137 4.69 23.30 17.03
C TYR A 137 3.70 23.04 18.17
N GLU A 138 3.24 24.08 18.87
CA GLU A 138 2.28 23.97 19.97
C GLU A 138 0.95 23.35 19.52
N ARG A 139 0.45 23.74 18.34
CA ARG A 139 -0.77 23.15 17.77
C ARG A 139 -0.60 21.65 17.51
N LEU A 140 0.53 21.24 16.94
CA LEU A 140 0.82 19.82 16.69
C LEU A 140 1.02 19.03 17.99
N LEU A 141 1.68 19.63 18.98
CA LEU A 141 1.89 19.03 20.30
C LEU A 141 0.56 18.86 21.04
N THR A 142 -0.33 19.84 20.98
CA THR A 142 -1.68 19.76 21.56
C THR A 142 -2.50 18.66 20.91
N GLU A 143 -2.46 18.56 19.57
CA GLU A 143 -3.12 17.48 18.83
C GLU A 143 -2.53 16.11 19.21
N TYR A 144 -1.20 16.00 19.32
CA TYR A 144 -0.49 14.80 19.75
C TYR A 144 -0.93 14.36 21.14
N SER A 145 -0.85 15.24 22.15
CA SER A 145 -1.21 14.95 23.54
C SER A 145 -2.66 14.48 23.67
N ARG A 146 -3.60 15.13 22.97
CA ARG A 146 -5.01 14.74 22.98
C ARG A 146 -5.23 13.35 22.38
N LEU A 147 -4.54 13.01 21.29
CA LEU A 147 -4.64 11.70 20.65
C LEU A 147 -3.99 10.61 21.49
N THR A 148 -2.83 10.88 22.12
CA THR A 148 -2.19 9.94 23.02
C THR A 148 -3.00 9.68 24.28
N ASP A 149 -3.59 10.72 24.90
CA ASP A 149 -4.47 10.56 26.07
C ASP A 149 -5.68 9.69 25.74
N LYS A 150 -6.30 9.94 24.58
CA LYS A 150 -7.41 9.11 24.09
C LYS A 150 -7.01 7.65 23.90
N LEU A 151 -5.83 7.37 23.36
CA LEU A 151 -5.33 5.99 23.21
C LEU A 151 -5.04 5.35 24.57
N ILE A 152 -4.34 6.05 25.47
CA ILE A 152 -4.03 5.55 26.82
C ILE A 152 -5.33 5.15 27.53
N ARG A 153 -6.35 6.02 27.55
CA ARG A 153 -7.68 5.74 28.13
C ARG A 153 -8.46 4.61 27.44
N THR A 154 -8.13 4.29 26.19
CA THR A 154 -8.80 3.20 25.46
C THR A 154 -8.16 1.84 25.79
N PHE A 155 -6.90 1.83 26.23
CA PHE A 155 -6.12 0.62 26.49
C PHE A 155 -5.90 0.31 27.99
N TYR A 156 -5.98 1.32 28.86
CA TYR A 156 -5.92 1.22 30.33
C TYR A 156 -7.23 1.72 30.95
#